data_AF-A0A2M6YHX8-F1
#
_entry.id   AF-A0A2M6YHX8-F1
#
_cell.length_a   1.000
_cell.length_b   1.000
_cell.length_c   1.000
_cell.angle_alpha   90.00
_cell.angle_beta   90.00
_cell.angle_gamma   90.00
#
_symmetry.space_group_name_H-M   'P 1'
#
loop_
_entity.id
_entity.type
_entity.pdbx_description
1 polymer ?
#
loop_
_entity_poly.entity_id
_entity_poly.type
_entity_poly.pdbx_seq_one_letter_code
_entity_poly.pdbx_strand_id
1 'polypeptide(L)' 'MSIRAITGELYRLMKQVEELERQLAAAPPDAADSERLREQIRTARAERDRLKGMLAGAKA' A
#
# COMPACT_ATOMS: atom_id res chain seq x y z
N MET A 1 -1.92 10.26 16.35
CA MET A 1 -2.52 8.95 16.01
C MET A 1 -2.28 7.99 17.15
N SER A 2 -3.27 7.19 17.56
CA SER A 2 -3.02 6.09 18.51
C SER A 2 -2.36 4.92 17.77
N ILE A 3 -1.59 4.09 18.49
CA ILE A 3 -0.98 2.87 17.93
C ILE A 3 -2.06 1.99 17.25
N ARG A 4 -3.26 1.91 17.84
CA ARG A 4 -4.40 1.18 17.28
C ARG A 4 -4.83 1.73 15.91
N ALA A 5 -4.87 3.05 15.76
CA ALA A 5 -5.21 3.69 14.48
C ALA A 5 -4.17 3.37 13.39
N ILE A 6 -2.88 3.47 13.73
CA ILE A 6 -1.76 3.15 12.82
C ILE A 6 -1.83 1.68 12.37
N THR A 7 -2.17 0.77 13.29
CA THR A 7 -2.29 -0.66 12.98
C THR A 7 -3.44 -0.94 12.01
N GLY A 8 -4.59 -0.28 12.20
CA GLY A 8 -5.74 -0.39 11.30
C GLY A 8 -5.47 0.17 9.91
N GLU A 9 -4.83 1.34 9.83
CA GLU A 9 -4.41 1.94 8.56
C GLU A 9 -3.36 1.08 7.84
N LEU A 10 -2.41 0.51 8.58
CA LEU A 10 -1.42 -0.40 8.02
C LEU A 10 -2.08 -1.63 7.39
N TYR A 11 -3.05 -2.23 8.07
CA TYR A 11 -3.82 -3.36 7.53
C TYR A 11 -4.57 -2.97 6.26
N ARG A 12 -5.21 -1.79 6.25
CA ARG A 12 -5.92 -1.28 5.07
C ARG A 12 -4.97 -1.08 3.88
N LEU A 13 -3.81 -0.45 4.10
CA LEU A 13 -2.82 -0.23 3.04
C LEU A 13 -2.24 -1.54 2.52
N MET A 14 -2.02 -2.53 3.39
CA MET A 14 -1.60 -3.87 2.96
C MET A 14 -2.64 -4.52 2.05
N LYS A 15 -3.93 -4.47 2.42
CA LYS A 15 -5.02 -4.99 1.58
C LYS A 15 -5.16 -4.25 0.26
N GLN A 16 -4.97 -2.93 0.27
CA GLN A 16 -5.01 -2.14 -0.95
C GLN A 16 -3.87 -2.50 -1.91
N VAL A 17 -2.66 -2.70 -1.39
CA VAL A 17 -1.52 -3.16 -2.20
C VAL A 17 -1.80 -4.56 -2.79
N GLU A 18 -2.29 -5.51 -1.99
CA GLU A 18 -2.66 -6.85 -2.47
C GLU A 18 -3.70 -6.79 -3.60
N GLU A 19 -4.72 -5.96 -3.45
CA GLU A 19 -5.79 -5.81 -4.44
C GLU A 19 -5.28 -5.17 -5.74
N LEU A 20 -4.48 -4.10 -5.65
CA LEU A 20 -3.90 -3.45 -6.82
C LEU A 20 -2.91 -4.37 -7.56
N GLU A 21 -2.15 -5.20 -6.84
CA GLU A 21 -1.27 -6.21 -7.44
C GLU A 21 -2.07 -7.30 -8.16
N ARG A 22 -3.20 -7.74 -7.60
CA ARG A 22 -4.10 -8.68 -8.27
C ARG A 22 -4.71 -8.07 -9.53
N GLN A 23 -5.13 -6.82 -9.47
CA GLN A 23 -5.66 -6.10 -10.63
C GLN A 23 -4.60 -5.96 -11.72
N LEU A 24 -3.35 -5.63 -11.36
CA LEU A 24 -2.25 -5.56 -12.32
C LEU A 24 -1.93 -6.93 -12.94
N ALA A 25 -2.04 -8.01 -12.16
CA ALA A 25 -1.80 -9.37 -12.65
C ALA A 25 -2.94 -9.89 -13.55
N ALA A 26 -4.18 -9.44 -13.32
CA ALA A 26 -5.36 -9.81 -14.10
C ALA A 26 -5.61 -8.87 -15.30
N ALA A 27 -5.02 -7.68 -15.31
CA ALA A 27 -5.18 -6.71 -16.37
C ALA A 27 -4.53 -7.20 -17.68
N PRO A 28 -5.15 -6.93 -18.84
CA PRO A 28 -4.48 -7.06 -20.12
C PRO A 28 -3.22 -6.18 -20.15
N PRO A 29 -2.23 -6.47 -21.01
CA PRO A 29 -1.02 -5.67 -21.17
C PRO A 29 -1.30 -4.34 -21.90
N ASP A 30 -2.36 -3.63 -21.52
CA ASP A 30 -2.53 -2.22 -21.85
C ASP A 30 -1.51 -1.42 -21.03
N ALA A 31 -0.62 -0.73 -21.74
CA ALA A 31 0.47 0.04 -21.15
C ALA A 31 -0.05 1.17 -20.25
N ALA A 32 -1.20 1.79 -20.57
CA ALA A 32 -1.73 2.91 -19.81
C ALA A 32 -2.32 2.47 -18.46
N ASP A 33 -3.14 1.43 -18.47
CA ASP A 33 -3.76 0.90 -17.25
C ASP A 33 -2.74 0.20 -16.35
N SER A 34 -1.79 -0.53 -16.95
CA SER A 34 -0.69 -1.16 -16.22
C SER A 34 0.21 -0.14 -15.52
N GLU A 35 0.55 0.97 -16.20
CA GLU A 35 1.38 2.02 -15.59
C GLU A 35 0.63 2.72 -14.46
N ARG A 36 -0.65 3.03 -14.65
CA ARG A 36 -1.50 3.61 -13.62
C ARG A 36 -1.62 2.71 -12.39
N LEU A 37 -1.77 1.40 -12.56
CA LEU A 37 -1.81 0.44 -11.46
C LEU A 37 -0.46 0.35 -10.75
N ARG A 38 0.65 0.33 -11.48
CA ARG A 38 2.01 0.35 -10.90
C ARG A 38 2.27 1.61 -10.07
N GLU A 39 1.81 2.76 -10.53
CA GLU A 39 1.95 4.01 -9.80
C GLU A 39 1.12 4.00 -8.50
N GLN A 40 -0.10 3.50 -8.55
CA GLN A 40 -0.93 3.31 -7.35
C GLN A 40 -0.28 2.33 -6.35
N ILE A 41 0.29 1.22 -6.83
CA ILE A 41 1.03 0.26 -5.99
C ILE A 41 2.24 0.95 -5.34
N ARG A 42 2.99 1.74 -6.10
CA ARG A 42 4.17 2.47 -5.59
C ARG A 42 3.78 3.42 -4.46
N THR A 43 2.73 4.21 -4.66
CA THR A 43 2.23 5.15 -3.65
C THR A 43 1.74 4.43 -2.40
N ALA A 44 0.90 3.39 -2.54
CA ALA A 44 0.38 2.64 -1.41
C ALA A 44 1.50 1.91 -0.62
N ARG A 45 2.54 1.41 -1.30
CA ARG A 45 3.73 0.84 -0.64
C ARG A 45 4.52 1.89 0.14
N ALA A 46 4.73 3.08 -0.44
CA ALA A 46 5.43 4.17 0.24
C ALA A 46 4.70 4.64 1.50
N GLU A 47 3.36 4.73 1.46
CA GLU A 47 2.53 5.06 2.62
C GLU A 47 2.60 3.97 3.70
N ARG A 48 2.50 2.69 3.30
CA ARG A 48 2.66 1.56 4.21
C ARG A 48 4.01 1.60 4.92
N ASP A 49 5.08 1.89 4.17
CA ASP A 49 6.43 1.90 4.71
C ASP A 49 6.67 3.09 5.66
N ARG A 50 6.05 4.25 5.38
CA ARG A 50 5.99 5.36 6.34
C ARG A 50 5.29 4.96 7.64
N LEU A 51 4.11 4.34 7.56
CA LEU A 51 3.38 3.91 8.76
C LEU A 51 4.14 2.85 9.55
N LYS A 52 4.83 1.91 8.88
CA LYS A 52 5.74 0.96 9.54
C LYS A 52 6.88 1.67 10.28
N GLY A 53 7.49 2.68 9.65
CA GLY A 53 8.54 3.49 10.28
C GLY A 53 8.03 4.22 11.53
N MET A 54 6.85 4.81 11.46
CA MET A 54 6.21 5.48 12.61
C MET A 54 5.90 4.49 13.74
N LEU A 55 5.39 3.29 13.41
CA LEU A 55 5.11 2.25 14.39
C LEU A 55 6.39 1.71 15.05
N ALA A 56 7.47 1.56 14.28
CA ALA A 56 8.77 1.15 14.80
C ALA A 56 9.36 2.21 15.73
N GLY A 57 9.29 3.49 15.36
CA GLY A 57 9.76 4.60 16.19
C GLY A 57 8.91 4.80 17.46
N ALA A 58 7.60 4.50 17.41
CA ALA A 58 6.71 4.59 18.58
C ALA A 58 6.85 3.41 19.57
N LYS A 59 7.55 2.33 19.17
CA LYS A 59 7.89 1.20 20.06
C LYS A 59 9.26 1.36 20.73
N ALA A 60 10.04 2.38 20.35
CA ALA A 60 11.38 2.66 20.85
C ALA A 60 11.35 3.49 22.14
#